data_AF-A0A7V4UBK7-F1
#
_entry.id   AF-A0A7V4UBK7-F1
#
_cell.length_a   1.000
_cell.length_b   1.000
_cell.length_c   1.000
_cell.angle_alpha   90.00
_cell.angle_beta   90.00
_cell.angle_gamma   90.00
#
_symmetry.space_group_name_H-M   'P 1'
#
loop_
_entity.id
_entity.type
_entity.pdbx_description
1 polymer ?
#
loop_
_entity_poly.entity_id
_entity_poly.type
_entity_poly.pdbx_seq_one_letter_code
_entity_poly.pdbx_strand_id
1 'polypeptide(L)'
;MAIDKARSTAWVWPAWIAAWMLIALAIRGILAPHGAFSGDLAWYQAWAVGPQRFVPTDARPEYPPCNYPPLYPTFLRLYAALLDWSGQSEPFTLPIGDGSDRRLTRTWVLLKLPGILADVLGVWLVARIGRPLTPRAVDALESGSAGYSSARRQTEPDPDHPPPSPKSPSGVVRAARTWNAAGVRTWFSVSAPVLYALSPALVYDSAVWGQTDTVLAGLLLLAALAYVERRAVLLGAACALALLLKLQALPVVALLGIAVAARYRADWAGRGGSIALGAALAAAAVGSASAMVGTLPQWWIGYRHAVGYYTQTTLGAMNLWWLLAPWADDRSIGMGGLTLRAWGMCLMVLGTAIIILRWARLRFMTEATWPALAAVAWAFFVLPTQIHERYAVPAVALLIAAAATERRWFLPAAFLSVTVMLNLVNELPLVFRPWPALPTAVNWICRHGNAHVRDGLAVAHVVMLAMLLLTEWRSARP
;
A
#
# COMPACT_ATOMS: atom_id res chain seq x y z
N MET A 1 24.97 11.46 -4.33
CA MET A 1 25.26 11.48 -2.88
C MET A 1 24.77 12.76 -2.19
N ALA A 2 24.75 13.91 -2.89
CA ALA A 2 24.32 15.19 -2.31
C ALA A 2 22.80 15.49 -2.32
N ILE A 3 21.97 14.84 -3.18
CA ILE A 3 20.49 14.95 -3.16
C ILE A 3 19.94 14.48 -1.80
N ASP A 4 20.58 13.46 -1.23
CA ASP A 4 20.04 12.65 -0.13
C ASP A 4 20.14 13.35 1.24
N LYS A 5 21.04 14.32 1.41
CA LYS A 5 21.37 14.90 2.74
C LYS A 5 20.61 16.19 3.07
N ALA A 6 19.80 16.70 2.15
CA ALA A 6 19.46 18.12 2.19
C ALA A 6 17.97 18.47 2.30
N ARG A 7 17.13 17.47 2.57
CA ARG A 7 15.75 17.72 3.05
C ARG A 7 15.83 18.16 4.53
N SER A 8 16.00 19.45 4.79
CA SER A 8 16.13 20.01 6.15
C SER A 8 14.82 19.95 6.95
N THR A 9 14.99 20.02 8.27
CA THR A 9 14.09 19.68 9.39
C THR A 9 13.03 20.72 9.78
N ALA A 10 12.88 21.84 9.07
CA ALA A 10 11.86 22.85 9.40
C ALA A 10 10.80 22.90 8.30
N TRP A 11 9.82 21.99 8.37
CA TRP A 11 8.63 22.07 7.55
C TRP A 11 7.47 22.52 8.42
N VAL A 12 7.08 23.78 8.25
CA VAL A 12 5.77 24.25 8.69
C VAL A 12 4.76 23.53 7.82
N TRP A 13 3.87 22.75 8.46
CA TRP A 13 2.80 22.03 7.79
C TRP A 13 1.99 23.01 6.94
N PRO A 14 2.01 22.89 5.60
CA PRO A 14 1.12 23.66 4.77
C PRO A 14 -0.30 23.36 5.23
N ALA A 15 -1.05 24.41 5.58
CA ALA A 15 -2.41 24.27 6.08
C ALA A 15 -3.29 23.43 5.14
N TRP A 16 -2.98 23.40 3.83
CA TRP A 16 -3.69 22.58 2.85
C TRP A 16 -3.60 21.06 3.11
N ILE A 17 -2.50 20.53 3.67
CA ILE A 17 -2.40 19.09 3.96
C ILE A 17 -3.32 18.74 5.13
N ALA A 18 -3.30 19.55 6.17
CA ALA A 18 -4.22 19.38 7.29
C ALA A 18 -5.68 19.49 6.82
N ALA A 19 -5.98 20.45 5.94
CA ALA A 19 -7.31 20.58 5.34
C ALA A 19 -7.72 19.31 4.57
N TRP A 20 -6.85 18.74 3.74
CA TRP A 20 -7.16 17.51 3.01
C TRP A 20 -7.23 16.26 3.89
N MET A 21 -6.46 16.19 4.97
CA MET A 21 -6.61 15.14 5.99
C MET A 21 -7.97 15.25 6.70
N LEU A 22 -8.41 16.47 7.04
CA LEU A 22 -9.73 16.72 7.62
C LEU A 22 -10.86 16.40 6.64
N ILE A 23 -10.73 16.77 5.37
CA ILE A 23 -11.68 16.40 4.30
C ILE A 23 -11.75 14.88 4.15
N ALA A 24 -10.59 14.20 4.10
CA ALA A 24 -10.52 12.75 4.00
C ALA A 24 -11.19 12.06 5.20
N LEU A 25 -10.98 12.59 6.41
CA LEU A 25 -11.62 12.11 7.63
C LEU A 25 -13.14 12.36 7.61
N ALA A 26 -13.58 13.55 7.18
CA ALA A 26 -15.00 13.90 7.10
C ALA A 26 -15.76 13.01 6.12
N ILE A 27 -15.23 12.81 4.91
CA ILE A 27 -15.82 11.92 3.90
C ILE A 27 -15.95 10.50 4.45
N ARG A 28 -14.88 9.96 5.04
CA ARG A 28 -14.88 8.60 5.61
C ARG A 28 -15.80 8.48 6.82
N GLY A 29 -15.87 9.50 7.67
CA GLY A 29 -16.77 9.56 8.82
C GLY A 29 -18.25 9.57 8.41
N ILE A 30 -18.59 10.25 7.31
CA ILE A 30 -19.95 10.24 6.73
C ILE A 30 -20.29 8.85 6.18
N LEU A 31 -19.34 8.13 5.57
CA LEU A 31 -19.58 6.84 4.92
C LEU A 31 -19.51 5.64 5.88
N ALA A 32 -18.72 5.73 6.94
CA ALA A 32 -18.50 4.64 7.91
C ALA A 32 -19.79 3.99 8.44
N PRO A 33 -20.88 4.74 8.69
CA PRO A 33 -22.18 4.19 9.11
C PRO A 33 -22.97 3.41 8.05
N HIS A 34 -22.69 3.55 6.75
CA HIS A 34 -23.66 3.26 5.69
C HIS A 34 -23.40 2.05 4.80
N GLY A 35 -22.19 1.49 4.80
CA GLY A 35 -21.88 0.19 4.18
C GLY A 35 -21.20 -0.72 5.19
N ALA A 36 -21.14 -2.03 4.97
CA ALA A 36 -20.27 -2.94 5.70
C ALA A 36 -20.31 -4.31 5.02
N PHE A 37 -19.16 -4.97 4.85
CA PHE A 37 -19.18 -6.40 4.61
C PHE A 37 -19.41 -7.11 5.96
N SER A 38 -20.67 -7.40 6.27
CA SER A 38 -21.08 -7.98 7.57
C SER A 38 -20.34 -9.28 7.91
N GLY A 39 -19.91 -10.04 6.89
CA GLY A 39 -18.99 -11.16 7.01
C GLY A 39 -17.72 -10.84 7.82
N ASP A 40 -16.92 -9.93 7.26
CA ASP A 40 -15.60 -9.52 7.76
C ASP A 40 -15.70 -8.82 9.11
N LEU A 41 -16.60 -7.85 9.24
CA LEU A 41 -16.72 -7.05 10.47
C LEU A 41 -17.11 -7.93 11.67
N ALA A 42 -17.99 -8.91 11.45
CA ALA A 42 -18.35 -9.87 12.49
C ALA A 42 -17.20 -10.83 12.84
N TRP A 43 -16.30 -11.15 11.90
CA TRP A 43 -15.07 -11.88 12.26
C TRP A 43 -14.14 -11.02 13.11
N TYR A 44 -13.97 -9.75 12.74
CA TYR A 44 -13.15 -8.83 13.53
C TYR A 44 -13.69 -8.62 14.94
N GLN A 45 -15.00 -8.47 15.08
CA GLN A 45 -15.65 -8.40 16.38
C GLN A 45 -15.39 -9.67 17.20
N ALA A 46 -15.62 -10.85 16.62
CA ALA A 46 -15.36 -12.12 17.31
C ALA A 46 -13.90 -12.22 17.76
N TRP A 47 -12.95 -11.87 16.89
CA TRP A 47 -11.52 -11.90 17.22
C TRP A 47 -11.13 -10.88 18.30
N ALA A 48 -11.81 -9.73 18.37
CA ALA A 48 -11.61 -8.70 19.38
C ALA A 48 -12.02 -9.16 20.78
N VAL A 49 -13.14 -9.88 20.91
CA VAL A 49 -13.62 -10.37 22.23
C VAL A 49 -12.97 -11.69 22.64
N GLY A 50 -12.58 -12.51 21.65
CA GLY A 50 -12.02 -13.84 21.85
C GLY A 50 -13.06 -14.91 22.15
N PRO A 51 -12.67 -16.20 22.11
CA PRO A 51 -13.61 -17.32 22.19
C PRO A 51 -14.36 -17.39 23.54
N GLN A 52 -13.75 -16.89 24.62
CA GLN A 52 -14.37 -16.92 25.95
C GLN A 52 -15.54 -15.95 26.11
N ARG A 53 -15.55 -14.86 25.32
CA ARG A 53 -16.57 -13.79 25.39
C ARG A 53 -17.42 -13.71 24.13
N PHE A 54 -17.19 -14.60 23.17
CA PHE A 54 -17.97 -14.67 21.96
C PHE A 54 -19.37 -15.18 22.28
N VAL A 55 -20.39 -14.48 21.79
CA VAL A 55 -21.79 -14.87 21.91
C VAL A 55 -22.24 -15.45 20.56
N PRO A 56 -22.52 -16.77 20.49
CA PRO A 56 -23.04 -17.39 19.28
C PRO A 56 -24.39 -16.79 18.86
N THR A 57 -24.66 -16.88 17.57
CA THR A 57 -25.94 -16.45 16.97
C THR A 57 -26.44 -17.56 16.04
N ASP A 58 -27.72 -17.54 15.67
CA ASP A 58 -28.25 -18.51 14.69
C ASP A 58 -27.49 -18.48 13.36
N ALA A 59 -27.02 -17.29 12.94
CA ALA A 59 -26.21 -17.13 11.75
C ALA A 59 -24.74 -17.58 11.93
N ARG A 60 -24.26 -17.68 13.18
CA ARG A 60 -22.87 -18.03 13.53
C ARG A 60 -22.83 -18.80 14.86
N PRO A 61 -23.03 -20.12 14.82
CA PRO A 61 -23.08 -20.94 16.04
C PRO A 61 -21.69 -21.15 16.67
N GLU A 62 -20.62 -20.96 15.90
CA GLU A 62 -19.24 -21.25 16.31
C GLU A 62 -18.32 -20.04 16.19
N TYR A 63 -17.25 -20.04 17.01
CA TYR A 63 -16.22 -19.01 16.95
C TYR A 63 -15.44 -19.10 15.63
N PRO A 64 -15.36 -18.01 14.84
CA PRO A 64 -14.76 -18.07 13.51
C PRO A 64 -13.23 -18.25 13.59
N PRO A 65 -12.65 -19.11 12.72
CA PRO A 65 -11.20 -19.26 12.66
C PRO A 65 -10.54 -17.94 12.27
N CYS A 66 -9.40 -17.64 12.91
CA CYS A 66 -8.60 -16.46 12.58
C CYS A 66 -7.54 -16.83 11.52
N ASN A 67 -7.64 -16.22 10.34
CA ASN A 67 -6.71 -16.40 9.23
C ASN A 67 -5.75 -15.21 9.04
N TYR A 68 -5.55 -14.40 10.09
CA TYR A 68 -4.67 -13.25 10.08
C TYR A 68 -3.36 -13.51 10.82
N PRO A 69 -2.23 -12.98 10.30
CA PRO A 69 -1.01 -12.77 11.08
C PRO A 69 -1.27 -11.99 12.39
N PRO A 70 -0.37 -12.05 13.37
CA PRO A 70 -0.68 -11.71 14.76
C PRO A 70 -0.98 -10.23 15.03
N LEU A 71 -0.52 -9.29 14.19
CA LEU A 71 -0.65 -7.86 14.50
C LEU A 71 -2.11 -7.43 14.63
N TYR A 72 -2.97 -7.78 13.66
CA TYR A 72 -4.34 -7.29 13.65
C TYR A 72 -5.24 -7.91 14.73
N PRO A 73 -5.23 -9.25 14.96
CA PRO A 73 -5.95 -9.85 16.09
C PRO A 73 -5.48 -9.32 17.45
N THR A 74 -4.16 -9.10 17.62
CA THR A 74 -3.61 -8.49 18.84
C THR A 74 -4.11 -7.07 19.03
N PHE A 75 -4.10 -6.27 17.96
CA PHE A 75 -4.65 -4.91 17.97
C PHE A 75 -6.13 -4.92 18.36
N LEU A 76 -6.95 -5.79 17.74
CA LEU A 76 -8.39 -5.88 18.02
C LEU A 76 -8.68 -6.19 19.49
N ARG A 77 -7.92 -7.11 20.10
CA ARG A 77 -8.10 -7.46 21.52
C ARG A 77 -7.67 -6.36 22.46
N LEU A 78 -6.55 -5.69 22.17
CA LEU A 78 -6.11 -4.52 22.93
C LEU A 78 -7.15 -3.40 22.82
N TYR A 79 -7.71 -3.20 21.62
CA TYR A 79 -8.70 -2.17 21.37
C TYR A 79 -10.02 -2.46 22.12
N ALA A 80 -10.49 -3.71 22.12
CA ALA A 80 -11.62 -4.13 22.94
C ALA A 80 -11.34 -3.95 24.45
N ALA A 81 -10.16 -4.37 24.93
CA ALA A 81 -9.79 -4.20 26.33
C ALA A 81 -9.75 -2.72 26.76
N LEU A 82 -9.28 -1.82 25.89
CA LEU A 82 -9.30 -0.37 26.14
C LEU A 82 -10.74 0.16 26.23
N LEU A 83 -11.63 -0.30 25.35
CA LEU A 83 -13.03 0.09 25.38
C LEU A 83 -13.74 -0.42 26.63
N ASP A 84 -13.46 -1.67 27.04
CA ASP A 84 -13.94 -2.24 28.30
C ASP A 84 -13.49 -1.40 29.50
N TRP A 85 -12.19 -1.05 29.56
CA TRP A 85 -11.64 -0.20 30.61
C TRP A 85 -12.30 1.18 30.67
N SER A 86 -12.69 1.74 29.52
CA SER A 86 -13.40 3.02 29.42
C SER A 86 -14.91 2.95 29.73
N GLY A 87 -15.42 1.77 30.11
CA GLY A 87 -16.86 1.56 30.35
C GLY A 87 -17.71 1.46 29.07
N GLN A 88 -17.07 1.24 27.92
CA GLN A 88 -17.71 1.18 26.59
C GLN A 88 -17.60 -0.23 25.97
N SER A 89 -17.90 -1.28 26.74
CA SER A 89 -17.72 -2.68 26.34
C SER A 89 -18.76 -3.20 25.33
N GLU A 90 -19.95 -2.60 25.33
CA GLU A 90 -21.12 -3.04 24.54
C GLU A 90 -20.91 -3.16 23.02
N PRO A 91 -20.14 -2.30 22.32
CA PRO A 91 -19.99 -2.38 20.87
C PRO A 91 -19.43 -3.70 20.35
N PHE A 92 -18.58 -4.41 21.11
CA PHE A 92 -17.98 -5.66 20.65
C PHE A 92 -18.72 -6.92 21.08
N THR A 93 -19.74 -6.80 21.94
CA THR A 93 -20.52 -7.94 22.44
C THR A 93 -21.89 -8.08 21.78
N LEU A 94 -22.32 -7.09 21.00
CA LEU A 94 -23.55 -7.15 20.21
C LEU A 94 -23.38 -7.94 18.90
N PRO A 95 -24.30 -8.86 18.54
CA PRO A 95 -24.31 -9.50 17.23
C PRO A 95 -24.28 -8.51 16.06
N ILE A 96 -23.25 -8.55 15.20
CA ILE A 96 -23.27 -7.80 13.94
C ILE A 96 -24.33 -8.40 13.00
N GLY A 97 -25.46 -7.69 12.90
CA GLY A 97 -26.54 -7.95 11.95
C GLY A 97 -26.36 -7.25 10.59
N ASP A 98 -27.43 -7.25 9.80
CA ASP A 98 -27.53 -6.70 8.44
C ASP A 98 -27.63 -5.16 8.35
N GLY A 99 -27.48 -4.45 9.47
CA GLY A 99 -27.65 -2.98 9.52
C GLY A 99 -29.09 -2.50 9.71
N SER A 100 -29.99 -3.37 10.14
CA SER A 100 -31.34 -3.01 10.60
C SER A 100 -31.34 -2.36 11.99
N ASP A 101 -30.45 -2.77 12.90
CA ASP A 101 -30.32 -2.15 14.23
C ASP A 101 -29.33 -0.98 14.22
N ARG A 102 -29.82 0.23 14.53
CA ARG A 102 -29.02 1.46 14.66
C ARG A 102 -27.97 1.38 15.76
N ARG A 103 -28.13 0.49 16.75
CA ARG A 103 -27.13 0.25 17.82
C ARG A 103 -25.82 -0.32 17.26
N LEU A 104 -25.88 -1.06 16.15
CA LEU A 104 -24.72 -1.67 15.49
C LEU A 104 -23.86 -0.68 14.68
N THR A 105 -24.42 0.48 14.35
CA THR A 105 -23.71 1.53 13.59
C THR A 105 -22.44 1.98 14.32
N ARG A 106 -22.49 2.08 15.66
CA ARG A 106 -21.32 2.45 16.46
C ARG A 106 -20.21 1.41 16.35
N THR A 107 -20.55 0.12 16.46
CA THR A 107 -19.61 -0.99 16.31
C THR A 107 -18.93 -0.97 14.95
N TRP A 108 -19.69 -0.75 13.87
CA TRP A 108 -19.14 -0.65 12.52
C TRP A 108 -18.13 0.47 12.41
N VAL A 109 -18.46 1.66 12.90
CA VAL A 109 -17.53 2.81 12.88
C VAL A 109 -16.24 2.49 13.64
N LEU A 110 -16.33 1.87 14.82
CA LEU A 110 -15.16 1.50 15.62
C LEU A 110 -14.29 0.46 14.92
N LEU A 111 -14.88 -0.57 14.32
CA LEU A 111 -14.14 -1.60 13.57
C LEU A 111 -13.47 -1.06 12.30
N LYS A 112 -14.05 -0.04 11.69
CA LYS A 112 -13.52 0.64 10.49
C LYS A 112 -12.46 1.67 10.79
N LEU A 113 -12.46 2.20 12.01
CA LEU A 113 -11.60 3.31 12.42
C LEU A 113 -10.12 3.07 12.12
N PRO A 114 -9.52 1.87 12.33
CA PRO A 114 -8.12 1.63 11.99
C PRO A 114 -7.80 1.87 10.51
N GLY A 115 -8.65 1.36 9.61
CA GLY A 115 -8.50 1.56 8.17
C GLY A 115 -8.71 3.02 7.76
N ILE A 116 -9.68 3.71 8.38
CA ILE A 116 -9.95 5.13 8.15
C ILE A 116 -8.76 6.01 8.57
N LEU A 117 -8.21 5.76 9.76
CA LEU A 117 -7.07 6.50 10.28
C LEU A 117 -5.82 6.25 9.44
N ALA A 118 -5.57 5.00 9.02
CA ALA A 118 -4.47 4.67 8.12
C ALA A 118 -4.57 5.41 6.78
N ASP A 119 -5.76 5.54 6.22
CA ASP A 119 -5.99 6.31 5.00
C ASP A 119 -5.73 7.81 5.16
N VAL A 120 -6.21 8.40 6.26
CA VAL A 120 -5.95 9.82 6.57
C VAL A 120 -4.45 10.07 6.74
N LEU A 121 -3.74 9.17 7.41
CA LEU A 121 -2.27 9.21 7.49
C LEU A 121 -1.60 8.98 6.14
N GLY A 122 -2.21 8.18 5.26
CA GLY A 122 -1.78 7.97 3.88
C GLY A 122 -1.72 9.27 3.06
N VAL A 123 -2.69 10.18 3.26
CA VAL A 123 -2.66 11.53 2.64
C VAL A 123 -1.38 12.27 3.01
N TRP A 124 -1.00 12.23 4.29
CA TRP A 124 0.25 12.82 4.75
C TRP A 124 1.49 12.12 4.18
N LEU A 125 1.50 10.78 4.15
CA LEU A 125 2.62 10.01 3.60
C LEU A 125 2.85 10.37 2.12
N VAL A 126 1.80 10.41 1.32
CA VAL A 126 1.88 10.80 -0.10
C VAL A 126 2.35 12.24 -0.25
N ALA A 127 1.86 13.17 0.58
CA ALA A 127 2.33 14.55 0.56
C ALA A 127 3.81 14.66 0.94
N ARG A 128 4.28 13.81 1.86
CA ARG A 128 5.69 13.72 2.25
C ARG A 128 6.56 13.15 1.13
N ILE A 129 6.05 12.16 0.39
CA ILE A 129 6.74 11.56 -0.76
C ILE A 129 6.94 12.61 -1.86
N GLY A 130 5.90 13.38 -2.17
CA GLY A 130 5.92 14.39 -3.22
C GLY A 130 6.75 15.64 -2.93
N ARG A 131 7.36 15.79 -1.74
CA ARG A 131 8.06 17.02 -1.33
C ARG A 131 9.11 17.47 -2.35
N PRO A 132 9.11 18.76 -2.75
CA PRO A 132 10.20 19.32 -3.55
C PRO A 132 11.51 19.33 -2.76
N LEU A 133 12.64 19.28 -3.46
CA LEU A 133 13.95 19.44 -2.84
C LEU A 133 14.13 20.92 -2.45
N THR A 134 14.64 21.19 -1.25
CA THR A 134 14.88 22.56 -0.76
C THR A 134 15.97 23.26 -1.59
N PRO A 135 16.01 24.61 -1.65
CA PRO A 135 17.11 25.34 -2.30
C PRO A 135 18.48 24.94 -1.76
N ARG A 136 18.63 24.83 -0.43
CA ARG A 136 19.84 24.32 0.23
C ARG A 136 20.23 22.90 -0.22
N ALA A 137 19.26 22.06 -0.63
CA ALA A 137 19.52 20.76 -1.23
C ALA A 137 20.03 20.81 -2.65
N VAL A 138 19.54 21.78 -3.42
CA VAL A 138 20.04 22.08 -4.74
C VAL A 138 21.48 22.64 -4.64
N ASP A 139 21.76 23.48 -3.65
CA ASP A 139 23.09 24.07 -3.43
C ASP A 139 24.11 23.03 -2.90
N ALA A 140 23.70 22.12 -2.02
CA ALA A 140 24.53 21.00 -1.57
C ALA A 140 24.88 20.04 -2.73
N LEU A 141 23.96 19.90 -3.69
CA LEU A 141 24.19 19.16 -4.93
C LEU A 141 25.21 19.83 -5.85
N GLU A 142 25.14 21.15 -5.94
CA GLU A 142 26.08 21.97 -6.70
C GLU A 142 27.50 21.83 -6.13
N SER A 143 27.67 22.01 -4.81
CA SER A 143 28.97 21.90 -4.14
C SER A 143 29.57 20.49 -4.16
N GLY A 144 28.75 19.44 -4.02
CA GLY A 144 29.20 18.05 -4.13
C GLY A 144 29.64 17.65 -5.55
N SER A 145 29.06 18.25 -6.59
CA SER A 145 29.48 18.05 -7.98
C SER A 145 30.77 18.81 -8.33
N ALA A 146 30.97 19.99 -7.74
CA ALA A 146 32.18 20.79 -7.89
C ALA A 146 33.39 20.13 -7.18
N GLY A 147 33.19 19.60 -5.96
CA GLY A 147 34.24 18.93 -5.18
C GLY A 147 34.73 17.59 -5.77
N TYR A 148 33.86 16.86 -6.49
CA TYR A 148 34.26 15.63 -7.18
C TYR A 148 35.08 15.92 -8.45
N SER A 149 34.86 17.07 -9.08
CA SER A 149 35.60 17.55 -10.25
C SER A 149 36.99 18.12 -9.87
N SER A 150 37.13 18.72 -8.69
CA SER A 150 38.43 19.24 -8.21
C SER A 150 39.33 18.13 -7.68
N ALA A 151 38.77 17.11 -7.01
CA ALA A 151 39.53 15.96 -6.49
C ALA A 151 40.16 15.08 -7.59
N ARG A 152 39.61 15.10 -8.81
CA ARG A 152 40.19 14.39 -9.98
C ARG A 152 41.23 15.22 -10.75
N ARG A 153 41.48 16.46 -10.32
CA ARG A 153 42.29 17.46 -11.04
C ARG A 153 43.45 18.00 -10.20
N GLN A 154 43.80 17.32 -9.11
CA GLN A 154 45.02 17.57 -8.33
C GLN A 154 46.21 16.75 -8.86
N THR A 155 46.41 16.78 -10.18
CA THR A 155 47.74 16.65 -10.77
C THR A 155 48.15 18.08 -11.14
N GLU A 156 49.39 18.44 -10.78
CA GLU A 156 49.96 19.79 -10.63
C GLU A 156 49.43 20.92 -11.54
N PRO A 157 49.38 22.17 -11.04
CA PRO A 157 48.95 23.32 -11.82
C PRO A 157 50.03 23.71 -12.83
N ASP A 158 49.69 23.62 -14.11
CA ASP A 158 50.44 24.22 -15.22
C ASP A 158 50.37 25.76 -15.13
N PRO A 159 51.50 26.47 -14.98
CA PRO A 159 51.52 27.93 -14.81
C PRO A 159 51.10 28.73 -16.05
N ASP A 160 50.96 28.11 -17.22
CA ASP A 160 50.68 28.83 -18.48
C ASP A 160 49.19 28.89 -18.89
N HIS A 161 48.27 28.40 -18.05
CA HIS A 161 46.83 28.42 -18.36
C HIS A 161 46.00 29.34 -17.42
N PRO A 162 45.30 30.37 -17.95
CA PRO A 162 44.41 31.21 -17.14
C PRO A 162 43.25 30.39 -16.54
N PRO A 163 42.70 30.80 -15.38
CA PRO A 163 41.62 30.07 -14.73
C PRO A 163 40.41 29.97 -15.67
N PRO A 164 39.77 28.79 -15.78
CA PRO A 164 38.63 28.62 -16.66
C PRO A 164 37.46 29.49 -16.18
N SER A 165 36.73 30.09 -17.12
CA SER A 165 35.46 30.78 -16.86
C SER A 165 34.49 29.89 -16.05
N PRO A 166 33.62 30.46 -15.20
CA PRO A 166 32.72 29.67 -14.37
C PRO A 166 31.87 28.75 -15.26
N LYS A 167 32.12 27.43 -15.16
CA LYS A 167 31.45 26.44 -16.00
C LYS A 167 29.95 26.46 -15.70
N SER A 168 29.15 26.54 -16.77
CA SER A 168 27.69 26.46 -16.69
C SER A 168 27.24 25.27 -15.83
N PRO A 169 26.14 25.40 -15.06
CA PRO A 169 25.70 24.34 -14.15
C PRO A 169 25.60 22.98 -14.85
N SER A 170 26.05 21.92 -14.18
CA SER A 170 25.94 20.56 -14.73
C SER A 170 24.51 20.27 -15.18
N GLY A 171 24.33 19.45 -16.22
CA GLY A 171 22.99 19.16 -16.78
C GLY A 171 21.98 18.70 -15.73
N VAL A 172 22.45 18.04 -14.66
CA VAL A 172 21.65 17.61 -13.51
C VAL A 172 21.16 18.80 -12.67
N VAL A 173 22.01 19.79 -12.42
CA VAL A 173 21.67 21.01 -11.67
C VAL A 173 20.73 21.90 -12.50
N ARG A 174 20.99 22.03 -13.79
CA ARG A 174 20.13 22.79 -14.71
C ARG A 174 18.74 22.16 -14.80
N ALA A 175 18.67 20.83 -14.93
CA ALA A 175 17.43 20.07 -14.92
C ALA A 175 16.68 20.21 -13.57
N ALA A 176 17.38 20.13 -12.44
CA ALA A 176 16.78 20.31 -11.11
C ALA A 176 16.24 21.74 -10.91
N ARG A 177 16.96 22.76 -11.40
CA ARG A 177 16.52 24.16 -11.38
C ARG A 177 15.33 24.40 -12.31
N THR A 178 15.34 23.90 -13.55
CA THR A 178 14.18 24.01 -14.45
C THR A 178 12.96 23.22 -13.96
N TRP A 179 13.16 22.07 -13.30
CA TRP A 179 12.08 21.27 -12.70
C TRP A 179 11.45 21.93 -11.47
N ASN A 180 12.23 22.60 -10.62
CA ASN A 180 11.71 23.36 -9.49
C ASN A 180 11.13 24.72 -9.95
N ALA A 181 11.69 25.35 -10.98
CA ALA A 181 11.25 26.65 -11.49
C ALA A 181 9.94 26.59 -12.31
N ALA A 182 9.58 25.42 -12.86
CA ALA A 182 8.38 25.29 -13.70
C ALA A 182 7.04 25.14 -12.92
N GLY A 183 7.04 25.06 -11.58
CA GLY A 183 5.81 24.90 -10.78
C GLY A 183 5.08 23.55 -10.93
N VAL A 184 5.44 22.77 -11.95
CA VAL A 184 4.87 21.47 -12.33
C VAL A 184 5.00 20.44 -11.20
N ARG A 185 6.18 20.33 -10.56
CA ARG A 185 6.37 19.42 -9.42
C ARG A 185 5.52 19.84 -8.22
N THR A 186 5.37 21.14 -7.96
CA THR A 186 4.56 21.67 -6.85
C THR A 186 3.07 21.34 -7.01
N TRP A 187 2.54 21.45 -8.24
CA TRP A 187 1.17 21.02 -8.55
C TRP A 187 0.95 19.52 -8.27
N PHE A 188 1.91 18.65 -8.65
CA PHE A 188 1.80 17.20 -8.40
C PHE A 188 2.02 16.80 -6.94
N SER A 189 2.88 17.52 -6.22
CA SER A 189 3.02 17.39 -4.77
C SER A 189 1.71 17.65 -4.04
N VAL A 190 0.78 18.42 -4.62
CA VAL A 190 -0.56 18.68 -4.10
C VAL A 190 -1.59 17.71 -4.68
N SER A 191 -1.59 17.47 -5.99
CA SER A 191 -2.63 16.66 -6.64
C SER A 191 -2.59 15.19 -6.26
N ALA A 192 -1.43 14.59 -6.00
CA ALA A 192 -1.34 13.18 -5.60
C ALA A 192 -1.91 12.93 -4.18
N PRO A 193 -1.65 13.77 -3.16
CA PRO A 193 -2.36 13.69 -1.88
C PRO A 193 -3.87 13.87 -2.00
N VAL A 194 -4.33 14.78 -2.87
CA VAL A 194 -5.75 14.94 -3.17
C VAL A 194 -6.34 13.68 -3.80
N LEU A 195 -5.64 13.11 -4.78
CA LEU A 195 -6.01 11.84 -5.40
C LEU A 195 -6.06 10.71 -4.36
N TYR A 196 -5.13 10.66 -3.41
CA TYR A 196 -5.17 9.68 -2.31
C TYR A 196 -6.37 9.91 -1.39
N ALA A 197 -6.59 11.14 -0.95
CA ALA A 197 -7.68 11.53 -0.06
C ALA A 197 -9.05 11.16 -0.64
N LEU A 198 -9.22 11.38 -1.95
CA LEU A 198 -10.46 11.16 -2.71
C LEU A 198 -10.49 9.83 -3.48
N SER A 199 -9.47 8.99 -3.32
CA SER A 199 -9.33 7.74 -4.07
C SER A 199 -10.55 6.84 -3.83
N PRO A 200 -11.39 6.56 -4.84
CA PRO A 200 -12.60 5.77 -4.63
C PRO A 200 -12.30 4.38 -4.08
N ALA A 201 -11.23 3.69 -4.52
CA ALA A 201 -10.87 2.39 -3.98
C ALA A 201 -10.50 2.43 -2.49
N LEU A 202 -9.72 3.43 -2.06
CA LEU A 202 -9.25 3.54 -0.67
C LEU A 202 -10.41 3.94 0.27
N VAL A 203 -11.24 4.90 -0.17
CA VAL A 203 -12.46 5.30 0.55
C VAL A 203 -13.40 4.10 0.67
N TYR A 204 -13.56 3.32 -0.40
CA TYR A 204 -14.43 2.15 -0.39
C TYR A 204 -13.92 1.08 0.58
N ASP A 205 -12.64 0.70 0.49
CA ASP A 205 -12.05 -0.35 1.35
C ASP A 205 -12.09 0.02 2.85
N SER A 206 -11.70 1.25 3.20
CA SER A 206 -11.66 1.66 4.60
C SER A 206 -13.03 2.02 5.19
N ALA A 207 -13.79 2.90 4.55
CA ALA A 207 -14.99 3.49 5.13
C ALA A 207 -16.28 2.77 4.74
N VAL A 208 -16.38 2.20 3.54
CA VAL A 208 -17.57 1.47 3.12
C VAL A 208 -17.48 0.00 3.54
N TRP A 209 -16.40 -0.68 3.16
CA TRP A 209 -16.18 -2.10 3.42
C TRP A 209 -15.78 -2.34 4.89
N GLY A 210 -14.76 -1.63 5.36
CA GLY A 210 -14.19 -1.77 6.70
C GLY A 210 -13.08 -2.80 6.82
N GLN A 211 -12.26 -2.87 5.78
CA GLN A 211 -11.18 -3.81 5.67
C GLN A 211 -9.83 -3.18 6.05
N THR A 212 -8.81 -4.01 6.23
CA THR A 212 -7.47 -3.61 6.71
C THR A 212 -6.45 -3.37 5.60
N ASP A 213 -6.84 -3.43 4.33
CA ASP A 213 -5.90 -3.30 3.21
C ASP A 213 -5.30 -1.89 3.10
N THR A 214 -6.01 -0.85 3.54
CA THR A 214 -5.45 0.49 3.68
C THR A 214 -4.41 0.62 4.81
N VAL A 215 -4.53 -0.17 5.88
CA VAL A 215 -3.51 -0.25 6.94
C VAL A 215 -2.23 -0.88 6.37
N LEU A 216 -2.38 -1.97 5.60
CA LEU A 216 -1.26 -2.59 4.89
C LEU A 216 -0.61 -1.61 3.91
N ALA A 217 -1.41 -0.91 3.10
CA ALA A 217 -0.93 0.10 2.17
C ALA A 217 -0.10 1.18 2.86
N GLY A 218 -0.56 1.70 4.00
CA GLY A 218 0.16 2.68 4.80
C GLY A 218 1.52 2.18 5.30
N LEU A 219 1.59 0.94 5.78
CA LEU A 219 2.85 0.31 6.21
C LEU A 219 3.82 0.10 5.05
N LEU A 220 3.32 -0.28 3.87
CA LEU A 220 4.15 -0.43 2.66
C LEU A 220 4.65 0.91 2.14
N LEU A 221 3.82 1.97 2.17
CA LEU A 221 4.24 3.34 1.87
C LEU A 221 5.32 3.82 2.85
N LEU A 222 5.16 3.54 4.14
CA LEU A 222 6.14 3.88 5.17
C LEU A 222 7.47 3.13 4.97
N ALA A 223 7.42 1.83 4.65
CA ALA A 223 8.61 1.03 4.35
C ALA A 223 9.34 1.57 3.11
N ALA A 224 8.61 1.84 2.02
CA ALA A 224 9.17 2.43 0.82
C ALA A 224 9.78 3.81 1.06
N LEU A 225 9.09 4.67 1.83
CA LEU A 225 9.59 5.98 2.22
C LEU A 225 10.85 5.86 3.09
N ALA A 226 10.89 4.93 4.04
CA ALA A 226 12.06 4.67 4.87
C ALA A 226 13.25 4.14 4.05
N TYR A 227 13.01 3.32 3.02
CA TYR A 227 14.01 2.91 2.05
C TYR A 227 14.58 4.12 1.28
N VAL A 228 13.70 4.97 0.73
CA VAL A 228 14.10 6.17 -0.02
C VAL A 228 14.84 7.19 0.86
N GLU A 229 14.35 7.42 2.09
CA GLU A 229 14.98 8.31 3.08
C GLU A 229 16.16 7.65 3.82
N ARG A 230 16.53 6.41 3.48
CA ARG A 230 17.64 5.65 4.08
C ARG A 230 17.54 5.47 5.61
N ARG A 231 16.32 5.42 6.15
CA ARG A 231 16.04 5.20 7.58
C ARG A 231 15.98 3.71 7.87
N ALA A 232 17.15 3.10 8.08
CA ALA A 232 17.31 1.64 8.21
C ALA A 232 16.42 1.00 9.30
N VAL A 233 16.40 1.56 10.51
CA VAL A 233 15.56 1.05 11.61
C VAL A 233 14.07 1.14 11.26
N LEU A 234 13.62 2.28 10.73
CA LEU A 234 12.22 2.46 10.33
C LEU A 234 11.82 1.52 9.19
N LEU A 235 12.73 1.27 8.23
CA LEU A 235 12.52 0.31 7.15
C LEU A 235 12.29 -1.10 7.69
N GLY A 236 13.17 -1.55 8.60
CA GLY A 236 13.02 -2.85 9.26
C GLY A 236 11.71 -2.98 10.02
N ALA A 237 11.38 -1.97 10.83
CA ALA A 237 10.14 -1.95 11.61
C ALA A 237 8.89 -1.96 10.72
N ALA A 238 8.83 -1.12 9.68
CA ALA A 238 7.68 -1.04 8.78
C ALA A 238 7.49 -2.33 7.97
N CYS A 239 8.58 -2.94 7.47
CA CYS A 239 8.51 -4.24 6.79
C CYS A 239 8.01 -5.35 7.71
N ALA A 240 8.51 -5.42 8.95
CA ALA A 240 8.07 -6.41 9.92
C ALA A 240 6.60 -6.22 10.28
N LEU A 241 6.15 -5.00 10.56
CA LEU A 241 4.75 -4.70 10.85
C LEU A 241 3.84 -5.06 9.66
N ALA A 242 4.25 -4.79 8.42
CA ALA A 242 3.46 -5.14 7.23
C ALA A 242 3.26 -6.66 7.12
N LEU A 243 4.32 -7.46 7.30
CA LEU A 243 4.24 -8.92 7.29
C LEU A 243 3.42 -9.47 8.47
N LEU A 244 3.59 -8.88 9.66
CA LEU A 244 2.82 -9.23 10.86
C LEU A 244 1.34 -8.82 10.75
N LEU A 245 0.98 -7.92 9.83
CA LEU A 245 -0.41 -7.55 9.52
C LEU A 245 -1.05 -8.54 8.55
N LYS A 246 -0.41 -8.74 7.39
CA LYS A 246 -0.91 -9.59 6.30
C LYS A 246 0.26 -10.17 5.50
N LEU A 247 0.22 -11.47 5.22
CA LEU A 247 1.21 -12.14 4.37
C LEU A 247 1.23 -11.58 2.94
N GLN A 248 0.14 -10.95 2.51
CA GLN A 248 0.04 -10.15 1.28
C GLN A 248 1.14 -9.09 1.14
N ALA A 249 1.78 -8.64 2.23
CA ALA A 249 2.93 -7.74 2.18
C ALA A 249 4.18 -8.34 1.50
N LEU A 250 4.28 -9.67 1.46
CA LEU A 250 5.50 -10.40 1.11
C LEU A 250 6.12 -9.98 -0.23
N PRO A 251 5.40 -9.85 -1.36
CA PRO A 251 6.00 -9.48 -2.63
C PRO A 251 6.70 -8.11 -2.61
N VAL A 252 6.07 -7.12 -1.96
CA VAL A 252 6.62 -5.76 -1.84
C VAL A 252 7.82 -5.75 -0.90
N VAL A 253 7.73 -6.43 0.25
CA VAL A 253 8.83 -6.53 1.22
C VAL A 253 10.03 -7.29 0.65
N ALA A 254 9.80 -8.38 -0.08
CA ALA A 254 10.85 -9.14 -0.75
C ALA A 254 11.57 -8.29 -1.80
N LEU A 255 10.82 -7.54 -2.63
CA LEU A 255 11.41 -6.66 -3.63
C LEU A 255 12.24 -5.53 -2.99
N LEU A 256 11.77 -4.96 -1.87
CA LEU A 256 12.56 -4.02 -1.06
C LEU A 256 13.84 -4.67 -0.51
N GLY A 257 13.75 -5.90 0.00
CA GLY A 257 14.91 -6.67 0.48
C GLY A 257 15.98 -6.85 -0.59
N ILE A 258 15.59 -7.17 -1.83
CA ILE A 258 16.49 -7.27 -2.98
C ILE A 258 17.15 -5.91 -3.27
N ALA A 259 16.36 -4.83 -3.29
CA ALA A 259 16.88 -3.48 -3.54
C ALA A 259 17.83 -3.00 -2.44
N VAL A 260 17.58 -3.39 -1.18
CA VAL A 260 18.47 -3.16 -0.03
C VAL A 260 19.77 -3.94 -0.19
N ALA A 261 19.70 -5.24 -0.46
CA ALA A 261 20.89 -6.09 -0.63
C ALA A 261 21.79 -5.58 -1.77
N ALA A 262 21.19 -5.21 -2.90
CA ALA A 262 21.93 -4.70 -4.05
C ALA A 262 22.59 -3.34 -3.78
N ARG A 263 21.92 -2.44 -3.06
CA ARG A 263 22.39 -1.06 -2.84
C ARG A 263 23.28 -0.90 -1.61
N TYR A 264 23.08 -1.70 -0.57
CA TYR A 264 23.81 -1.62 0.70
C TYR A 264 24.92 -2.66 0.84
N ARG A 265 25.27 -3.40 -0.22
CA ARG A 265 26.36 -4.39 -0.22
C ARG A 265 27.67 -3.90 0.42
N ALA A 266 28.02 -2.62 0.26
CA ALA A 266 29.26 -2.04 0.77
C ALA A 266 29.15 -1.53 2.23
N ASP A 267 27.94 -1.42 2.77
CA ASP A 267 27.63 -0.87 4.10
C ASP A 267 26.67 -1.81 4.85
N TRP A 268 26.76 -3.11 4.56
CA TRP A 268 25.83 -4.12 5.09
C TRP A 268 25.99 -4.28 6.60
N ALA A 269 27.23 -4.24 7.10
CA ALA A 269 27.52 -4.38 8.54
C ALA A 269 26.81 -3.33 9.40
N GLY A 270 26.70 -2.08 8.94
CA GLY A 270 25.98 -1.02 9.65
C GLY A 270 24.48 -1.01 9.35
N ARG A 271 24.11 -0.91 8.07
CA ARG A 271 22.70 -0.74 7.68
C ARG A 271 21.87 -2.02 7.83
N GLY A 272 22.45 -3.18 7.54
CA GLY A 272 21.81 -4.47 7.73
C GLY A 272 21.46 -4.71 9.19
N GLY A 273 22.41 -4.45 10.10
CA GLY A 273 22.18 -4.51 11.55
C GLY A 273 21.08 -3.57 12.02
N SER A 274 21.05 -2.33 11.52
CA SER A 274 19.99 -1.36 11.85
C SER A 274 18.60 -1.78 11.33
N ILE A 275 18.52 -2.38 10.14
CA ILE A 275 17.26 -2.94 9.62
C ILE A 275 16.80 -4.10 10.49
N ALA A 276 17.71 -5.03 10.81
CA ALA A 276 17.41 -6.17 11.69
C ALA A 276 16.93 -5.72 13.07
N LEU A 277 17.56 -4.69 13.65
CA LEU A 277 17.14 -4.09 14.91
C LEU A 277 15.71 -3.55 14.83
N GLY A 278 15.39 -2.78 13.80
CA GLY A 278 14.03 -2.25 13.60
C GLY A 278 12.97 -3.35 13.48
N ALA A 279 13.27 -4.39 12.72
CA ALA A 279 12.40 -5.55 12.56
C ALA A 279 12.22 -6.31 13.88
N ALA A 280 13.30 -6.55 14.62
CA ALA A 280 13.29 -7.21 15.92
C ALA A 280 12.50 -6.41 16.97
N LEU A 281 12.67 -5.09 17.03
CA LEU A 281 11.90 -4.24 17.96
C LEU A 281 10.40 -4.27 17.65
N ALA A 282 10.02 -4.19 16.37
CA ALA A 282 8.62 -4.31 15.97
C ALA A 282 8.05 -5.70 16.31
N ALA A 283 8.78 -6.77 16.00
CA ALA A 283 8.37 -8.12 16.31
C ALA A 283 8.24 -8.36 17.82
N ALA A 284 9.20 -7.87 18.62
CA ALA A 284 9.15 -7.96 20.08
C ALA A 284 7.95 -7.19 20.65
N ALA A 285 7.68 -5.97 20.16
CA ALA A 285 6.52 -5.20 20.60
C ALA A 285 5.20 -5.93 20.31
N VAL A 286 5.02 -6.46 19.10
CA VAL A 286 3.83 -7.24 18.74
C VAL A 286 3.78 -8.56 19.51
N GLY A 287 4.91 -9.22 19.73
CA GLY A 287 5.00 -10.49 20.46
C GLY A 287 4.60 -10.33 21.91
N SER A 288 5.14 -9.32 22.60
CA SER A 288 4.77 -8.97 23.98
C SER A 288 3.29 -8.62 24.09
N ALA A 289 2.78 -7.77 23.19
CA ALA A 289 1.35 -7.46 23.13
C ALA A 289 0.49 -8.71 22.88
N SER A 290 0.94 -9.61 22.00
CA SER A 290 0.22 -10.86 21.69
C SER A 290 0.18 -11.80 22.89
N ALA A 291 1.25 -11.83 23.70
CA ALA A 291 1.31 -12.59 24.93
C ALA A 291 0.30 -12.05 25.96
N MET A 292 0.22 -10.73 26.10
CA MET A 292 -0.71 -10.07 27.04
C MET A 292 -2.18 -10.37 26.74
N VAL A 293 -2.56 -10.48 25.46
CA VAL A 293 -3.98 -10.65 25.05
C VAL A 293 -4.31 -12.05 24.52
N GLY A 294 -3.38 -13.00 24.63
CA GLY A 294 -3.61 -14.41 24.29
C GLY A 294 -3.70 -14.70 22.78
N THR A 295 -3.00 -13.93 21.94
CA THR A 295 -2.96 -14.10 20.47
C THR A 295 -1.64 -14.66 19.96
N LEU A 296 -0.72 -15.08 20.84
CA LEU A 296 0.53 -15.76 20.47
C LEU A 296 0.37 -16.90 19.44
N PRO A 297 -0.69 -17.75 19.47
CA PRO A 297 -0.85 -18.80 18.45
C PRO A 297 -0.91 -18.28 17.00
N GLN A 298 -1.29 -17.02 16.78
CA GLN A 298 -1.36 -16.42 15.45
C GLN A 298 0.02 -16.22 14.80
N TRP A 299 1.10 -16.23 15.58
CA TRP A 299 2.47 -16.24 15.05
C TRP A 299 2.80 -17.51 14.26
N TRP A 300 2.01 -18.56 14.43
CA TRP A 300 2.10 -19.80 13.65
C TRP A 300 0.89 -19.99 12.73
N ILE A 301 -0.32 -19.93 13.28
CA ILE A 301 -1.56 -20.24 12.57
C ILE A 301 -1.79 -19.26 11.41
N GLY A 302 -1.54 -17.97 11.64
CA GLY A 302 -1.73 -16.91 10.65
C GLY A 302 -0.86 -17.03 9.40
N TYR A 303 0.16 -17.89 9.41
CA TYR A 303 1.04 -18.15 8.28
C TYR A 303 0.92 -19.57 7.73
N ARG A 304 0.82 -20.58 8.61
CA ARG A 304 0.81 -22.01 8.20
C ARG A 304 -0.28 -22.32 7.18
N HIS A 305 -1.44 -21.68 7.32
CA HIS A 305 -2.60 -21.95 6.47
C HIS A 305 -2.89 -20.83 5.47
N ALA A 306 -2.08 -19.77 5.43
CA ALA A 306 -2.37 -18.59 4.61
C ALA A 306 -2.45 -18.91 3.11
N VAL A 307 -1.55 -19.76 2.62
CA VAL A 307 -1.60 -20.29 1.24
C VAL A 307 -2.41 -21.57 1.22
N GLY A 308 -3.41 -21.64 0.34
CA GLY A 308 -4.31 -22.77 0.24
C GLY A 308 -5.50 -22.73 1.19
N TYR A 309 -5.65 -21.65 1.99
CA TYR A 309 -6.87 -21.41 2.77
C TYR A 309 -8.09 -21.31 1.86
N TYR A 310 -7.95 -20.56 0.76
CA TYR A 310 -8.94 -20.43 -0.28
C TYR A 310 -8.45 -21.19 -1.51
N THR A 311 -9.15 -22.22 -1.95
CA THR A 311 -8.71 -23.05 -3.09
C THR A 311 -9.28 -22.58 -4.42
N GLN A 312 -9.81 -21.37 -4.50
CA GLN A 312 -10.38 -20.82 -5.73
C GLN A 312 -9.33 -20.02 -6.50
N THR A 313 -9.37 -20.11 -7.83
CA THR A 313 -8.49 -19.33 -8.74
C THR A 313 -8.63 -17.81 -8.52
N THR A 314 -9.85 -17.35 -8.25
CA THR A 314 -10.17 -15.97 -7.86
C THR A 314 -11.30 -16.00 -6.84
N LEU A 315 -11.26 -15.07 -5.88
CA LEU A 315 -12.29 -14.85 -4.88
C LEU A 315 -12.93 -13.48 -5.12
N GLY A 316 -13.44 -13.25 -6.33
CA GLY A 316 -14.02 -11.96 -6.73
C GLY A 316 -13.01 -10.98 -7.35
N ALA A 317 -11.72 -11.32 -7.42
CA ALA A 317 -10.75 -10.52 -8.15
C ALA A 317 -10.97 -10.63 -9.67
N MET A 318 -11.39 -9.52 -10.29
CA MET A 318 -11.39 -9.36 -11.75
C MET A 318 -9.95 -9.23 -12.26
N ASN A 319 -9.24 -10.36 -12.32
CA ASN A 319 -7.85 -10.47 -12.72
C ASN A 319 -7.66 -11.47 -13.87
N LEU A 320 -6.44 -11.94 -14.12
CA LEU A 320 -6.17 -12.93 -15.16
C LEU A 320 -7.04 -14.20 -15.01
N TRP A 321 -7.20 -14.67 -13.78
CA TRP A 321 -7.95 -15.89 -13.46
C TRP A 321 -9.45 -15.73 -13.62
N TRP A 322 -9.97 -14.50 -13.50
CA TRP A 322 -11.35 -14.19 -13.86
C TRP A 322 -11.64 -14.51 -15.33
N LEU A 323 -10.67 -14.25 -16.23
CA LEU A 323 -10.83 -14.47 -17.67
C LEU A 323 -10.59 -15.92 -18.08
N LEU A 324 -9.65 -16.61 -17.40
CA LEU A 324 -9.22 -17.95 -17.80
C LEU A 324 -10.02 -19.08 -17.16
N ALA A 325 -10.32 -18.96 -15.87
CA ALA A 325 -10.94 -20.03 -15.10
C ALA A 325 -11.61 -19.45 -13.83
N PRO A 326 -12.64 -18.59 -13.95
CA PRO A 326 -13.23 -17.92 -12.80
C PRO A 326 -13.83 -18.95 -11.83
N TRP A 327 -13.53 -18.80 -10.54
CA TRP A 327 -14.03 -19.64 -9.43
C TRP A 327 -13.66 -21.13 -9.49
N ALA A 328 -12.77 -21.54 -10.40
CA ALA A 328 -12.29 -22.91 -10.49
C ALA A 328 -11.46 -23.29 -9.24
N ASP A 329 -11.44 -24.58 -8.91
CA ASP A 329 -10.50 -25.10 -7.91
C ASP A 329 -9.07 -24.98 -8.46
N ASP A 330 -8.20 -24.23 -7.79
CA ASP A 330 -6.84 -23.96 -8.24
C ASP A 330 -5.91 -25.18 -8.13
N ARG A 331 -6.38 -26.27 -7.50
CA ARG A 331 -5.72 -27.58 -7.49
C ARG A 331 -6.01 -28.40 -8.75
N SER A 332 -6.97 -27.98 -9.58
CA SER A 332 -7.24 -28.63 -10.85
C SER A 332 -6.03 -28.56 -11.78
N ILE A 333 -5.82 -29.63 -12.56
CA ILE A 333 -4.73 -29.72 -13.53
C ILE A 333 -5.08 -28.86 -14.74
N GLY A 334 -4.25 -27.86 -15.00
CA GLY A 334 -4.28 -27.06 -16.21
C GLY A 334 -3.42 -27.65 -17.33
N MET A 335 -3.10 -26.82 -18.31
CA MET A 335 -2.24 -27.23 -19.44
C MET A 335 -0.85 -27.68 -18.97
N GLY A 336 -0.27 -28.68 -19.63
CA GLY A 336 1.09 -29.16 -19.34
C GLY A 336 1.26 -29.93 -18.03
N GLY A 337 0.16 -30.39 -17.40
CA GLY A 337 0.20 -31.23 -16.21
C GLY A 337 0.41 -30.50 -14.88
N LEU A 338 0.54 -29.17 -14.90
CA LEU A 338 0.65 -28.34 -13.70
C LEU A 338 -0.74 -27.92 -13.20
N THR A 339 -0.90 -27.79 -11.88
CA THR A 339 -2.13 -27.20 -11.31
C THR A 339 -2.25 -25.73 -11.67
N LEU A 340 -3.48 -25.18 -11.68
CA LEU A 340 -3.69 -23.75 -11.89
C LEU A 340 -2.93 -22.90 -10.86
N ARG A 341 -2.84 -23.38 -9.61
CA ARG A 341 -2.02 -22.79 -8.55
C ARG A 341 -0.54 -22.71 -8.93
N ALA A 342 0.01 -23.81 -9.44
CA ALA A 342 1.40 -23.84 -9.87
C ALA A 342 1.65 -22.86 -11.03
N TRP A 343 0.72 -22.78 -11.99
CA TRP A 343 0.78 -21.76 -13.04
C TRP A 343 0.75 -20.34 -12.48
N GLY A 344 -0.15 -20.03 -11.54
CA GLY A 344 -0.19 -18.72 -10.88
C GLY A 344 1.10 -18.36 -10.15
N MET A 345 1.73 -19.34 -9.48
CA MET A 345 3.03 -19.16 -8.84
C MET A 345 4.14 -18.91 -9.87
N CYS A 346 4.19 -19.68 -10.97
CA CYS A 346 5.16 -19.48 -12.06
C CYS A 346 5.02 -18.10 -12.70
N LEU A 347 3.79 -17.66 -12.97
CA LEU A 347 3.50 -16.33 -13.50
C LEU A 347 3.95 -15.23 -12.54
N MET A 348 3.65 -15.37 -11.24
CA MET A 348 4.09 -14.42 -10.21
C MET A 348 5.62 -14.33 -10.13
N VAL A 349 6.33 -15.46 -10.17
CA VAL A 349 7.80 -15.50 -10.21
C VAL A 349 8.33 -14.80 -11.45
N LEU A 350 7.77 -15.10 -12.63
CA LEU A 350 8.18 -14.48 -13.89
C LEU A 350 7.95 -12.96 -13.88
N GLY A 351 6.76 -12.51 -13.48
CA GLY A 351 6.42 -11.09 -13.37
C GLY A 351 7.35 -10.36 -12.41
N THR A 352 7.62 -10.96 -11.26
CA THR A 352 8.56 -10.41 -10.27
C THR A 352 10.00 -10.37 -10.80
N ALA A 353 10.45 -11.40 -11.54
CA ALA A 353 11.77 -11.42 -12.16
C ALA A 353 11.91 -10.30 -13.21
N ILE A 354 10.90 -10.08 -14.05
CA ILE A 354 10.89 -8.96 -15.01
C ILE A 354 11.03 -7.63 -14.25
N ILE A 355 10.27 -7.43 -13.17
CA ILE A 355 10.33 -6.22 -12.33
C ILE A 355 11.73 -6.01 -11.74
N ILE A 356 12.32 -7.06 -11.16
CA ILE A 356 13.69 -7.03 -10.62
C ILE A 356 14.68 -6.65 -11.71
N LEU A 357 14.63 -7.30 -12.88
CA LEU A 357 15.54 -7.02 -13.99
C LEU A 357 15.42 -5.58 -14.48
N ARG A 358 14.21 -5.04 -14.57
CA ARG A 358 14.00 -3.63 -14.95
C ARG A 358 14.58 -2.68 -13.91
N TRP A 359 14.31 -2.91 -12.62
CA TRP A 359 14.87 -2.06 -11.57
C TRP A 359 16.40 -2.20 -11.45
N ALA A 360 16.95 -3.38 -11.69
CA ALA A 360 18.38 -3.65 -11.71
C ALA A 360 19.10 -2.95 -12.87
N ARG A 361 18.48 -2.85 -14.06
CA ARG A 361 18.99 -2.00 -15.18
C ARG A 361 19.05 -0.52 -14.81
N LEU A 362 18.22 -0.11 -13.84
CA LEU A 362 18.25 1.21 -13.21
C LEU A 362 19.11 1.24 -11.95
N ARG A 363 19.93 0.21 -11.70
CA ARG A 363 20.82 0.09 -10.53
C ARG A 363 20.10 0.31 -9.20
N PHE A 364 18.84 -0.08 -9.11
CA PHE A 364 18.00 0.14 -7.93
C PHE A 364 17.95 1.61 -7.49
N MET A 365 17.88 2.53 -8.47
CA MET A 365 17.70 3.96 -8.22
C MET A 365 16.38 4.22 -7.49
N THR A 366 16.40 5.17 -6.56
CA THR A 366 15.27 5.54 -5.70
C THR A 366 14.13 6.20 -6.45
N GLU A 367 14.37 6.76 -7.63
CA GLU A 367 13.34 7.33 -8.51
C GLU A 367 12.38 6.24 -9.02
N ALA A 368 12.90 5.04 -9.29
CA ALA A 368 12.11 3.91 -9.78
C ALA A 368 11.46 3.08 -8.66
N THR A 369 11.67 3.42 -7.38
CA THR A 369 11.12 2.66 -6.24
C THR A 369 9.61 2.56 -6.34
N TRP A 370 8.90 3.69 -6.43
CA TRP A 370 7.44 3.71 -6.39
C TRP A 370 6.78 2.93 -7.54
N PRO A 371 7.13 3.14 -8.82
CA PRO A 371 6.56 2.34 -9.89
C PRO A 371 6.95 0.85 -9.80
N ALA A 372 8.16 0.50 -9.31
CA ALA A 372 8.55 -0.90 -9.13
C ALA A 372 7.73 -1.60 -8.03
N LEU A 373 7.50 -0.92 -6.90
CA LEU A 373 6.68 -1.47 -5.82
C LEU A 373 5.20 -1.54 -6.20
N ALA A 374 4.68 -0.52 -6.90
CA ALA A 374 3.34 -0.58 -7.47
C ALA A 374 3.20 -1.74 -8.47
N ALA A 375 4.21 -1.98 -9.31
CA ALA A 375 4.23 -3.07 -10.27
C ALA A 375 4.20 -4.44 -9.61
N VAL A 376 4.96 -4.67 -8.53
CA VAL A 376 4.96 -5.98 -7.86
C VAL A 376 3.69 -6.21 -7.05
N ALA A 377 3.12 -5.16 -6.44
CA ALA A 377 1.82 -5.25 -5.77
C ALA A 377 0.70 -5.53 -6.79
N TRP A 378 0.76 -4.91 -7.97
CA TRP A 378 -0.19 -5.15 -9.04
C TRP A 378 -0.03 -6.53 -9.69
N ALA A 379 1.21 -6.97 -9.90
CA ALA A 379 1.50 -8.33 -10.35
C ALA A 379 0.95 -9.38 -9.37
N PHE A 380 1.06 -9.13 -8.06
CA PHE A 380 0.47 -10.00 -7.04
C PHE A 380 -1.06 -10.05 -7.10
N PHE A 381 -1.74 -8.96 -7.49
CA PHE A 381 -3.18 -8.99 -7.72
C PHE A 381 -3.55 -9.77 -9.00
N VAL A 382 -2.75 -9.62 -10.06
CA VAL A 382 -3.11 -10.11 -11.39
C VAL A 382 -2.74 -11.57 -11.64
N LEU A 383 -1.55 -12.01 -11.19
CA LEU A 383 -0.88 -13.22 -11.67
C LEU A 383 -1.15 -14.50 -10.85
N PRO A 384 -1.09 -14.50 -9.50
CA PRO A 384 -1.37 -15.70 -8.70
C PRO A 384 -2.88 -16.00 -8.57
N THR A 385 -3.18 -17.24 -8.19
CA THR A 385 -4.54 -17.67 -7.78
C THR A 385 -4.83 -17.27 -6.33
N GLN A 386 -6.05 -17.51 -5.84
CA GLN A 386 -6.48 -17.26 -4.45
C GLN A 386 -6.52 -15.78 -4.07
N ILE A 387 -6.80 -14.92 -5.05
CA ILE A 387 -6.79 -13.47 -4.87
C ILE A 387 -8.21 -12.96 -4.65
N HIS A 388 -8.39 -12.19 -3.57
CA HIS A 388 -9.60 -11.41 -3.31
C HIS A 388 -9.59 -10.08 -4.08
N GLU A 389 -10.77 -9.57 -4.40
CA GLU A 389 -11.02 -8.29 -5.06
C GLU A 389 -10.25 -7.11 -4.43
N ARG A 390 -10.14 -7.10 -3.10
CA ARG A 390 -9.47 -6.06 -2.30
C ARG A 390 -7.95 -6.15 -2.24
N TYR A 391 -7.35 -7.24 -2.73
CA TYR A 391 -5.89 -7.38 -2.72
C TYR A 391 -5.19 -6.37 -3.65
N ALA A 392 -5.96 -5.71 -4.51
CA ALA A 392 -5.53 -4.60 -5.35
C ALA A 392 -5.24 -3.29 -4.59
N VAL A 393 -5.84 -3.08 -3.41
CA VAL A 393 -5.81 -1.80 -2.68
C VAL A 393 -4.39 -1.29 -2.40
N PRO A 394 -3.42 -2.11 -1.94
CA PRO A 394 -2.05 -1.64 -1.77
C PRO A 394 -1.37 -1.17 -3.06
N ALA A 395 -1.71 -1.76 -4.21
CA ALA A 395 -1.16 -1.34 -5.50
C ALA A 395 -1.66 0.06 -5.89
N VAL A 396 -2.93 0.39 -5.62
CA VAL A 396 -3.49 1.74 -5.81
C VAL A 396 -2.69 2.76 -5.02
N ALA A 397 -2.48 2.52 -3.72
CA ALA A 397 -1.74 3.43 -2.86
C ALA A 397 -0.29 3.66 -3.33
N LEU A 398 0.41 2.59 -3.70
CA LEU A 398 1.78 2.67 -4.21
C LEU A 398 1.87 3.39 -5.57
N LEU A 399 0.87 3.23 -6.44
CA LEU A 399 0.83 3.92 -7.73
C LEU A 399 0.50 5.41 -7.57
N ILE A 400 -0.35 5.79 -6.60
CA ILE A 400 -0.56 7.20 -6.23
C ILE A 400 0.74 7.80 -5.66
N ALA A 401 1.52 7.05 -4.88
CA ALA A 401 2.84 7.50 -4.45
C ALA A 401 3.82 7.70 -5.63
N ALA A 402 3.75 6.85 -6.66
CA ALA A 402 4.48 7.09 -7.91
C ALA A 402 4.03 8.39 -8.60
N ALA A 403 2.72 8.68 -8.62
CA ALA A 403 2.16 9.93 -9.14
C ALA A 403 2.62 11.18 -8.37
N ALA A 404 2.89 11.05 -7.07
CA ALA A 404 3.47 12.13 -6.26
C ALA A 404 4.91 12.48 -6.67
N THR A 405 5.61 11.54 -7.30
CA THR A 405 6.98 11.76 -7.81
C THR A 405 7.02 12.12 -9.29
N GLU A 406 6.11 11.57 -10.10
CA GLU A 406 6.10 11.77 -11.55
C GLU A 406 4.67 11.81 -12.12
N ARG A 407 4.36 12.86 -12.91
CA ARG A 407 3.03 13.13 -13.48
C ARG A 407 2.40 11.97 -14.22
N ARG A 408 3.20 11.23 -15.01
CA ARG A 408 2.68 10.21 -15.93
C ARG A 408 1.92 9.10 -15.23
N TRP A 409 2.16 8.88 -13.94
CA TRP A 409 1.46 7.89 -13.13
C TRP A 409 0.12 8.38 -12.58
N PHE A 410 -0.20 9.67 -12.70
CA PHE A 410 -1.44 10.25 -12.16
C PHE A 410 -2.69 9.65 -12.80
N LEU A 411 -2.76 9.62 -14.14
CA LEU A 411 -3.90 9.03 -14.84
C LEU A 411 -3.99 7.51 -14.63
N PRO A 412 -2.89 6.73 -14.74
CA PRO A 412 -2.90 5.32 -14.35
C PRO A 412 -3.37 5.07 -12.91
N ALA A 413 -2.94 5.89 -11.94
CA ALA A 413 -3.35 5.77 -10.54
C ALA A 413 -4.85 6.05 -10.34
N ALA A 414 -5.36 7.12 -10.96
CA ALA A 414 -6.77 7.47 -10.89
C ALA A 414 -7.65 6.40 -11.55
N PHE A 415 -7.24 5.93 -12.74
CA PHE A 415 -7.93 4.86 -13.44
C PHE A 415 -7.93 3.57 -12.62
N LEU A 416 -6.77 3.16 -12.07
CA LEU A 416 -6.66 1.98 -11.21
C LEU A 416 -7.58 2.08 -10.00
N SER A 417 -7.63 3.24 -9.35
CA SER A 417 -8.50 3.44 -8.19
C SER A 417 -9.98 3.27 -8.55
N VAL A 418 -10.42 3.80 -9.70
CA VAL A 418 -11.81 3.63 -10.15
C VAL A 418 -12.10 2.17 -10.47
N THR A 419 -11.25 1.48 -11.25
CA THR A 419 -11.51 0.08 -11.64
C THR A 419 -11.47 -0.87 -10.44
N VAL A 420 -10.59 -0.63 -9.47
CA VAL A 420 -10.54 -1.39 -8.21
C VAL A 420 -11.78 -1.14 -7.37
N MET A 421 -12.27 0.10 -7.29
CA MET A 421 -13.54 0.39 -6.62
C MET A 421 -14.72 -0.33 -7.28
N LEU A 422 -14.78 -0.37 -8.62
CA LEU A 422 -15.83 -1.10 -9.35
C LEU A 422 -15.75 -2.62 -9.09
N ASN A 423 -14.53 -3.17 -9.01
CA ASN A 423 -14.28 -4.55 -8.62
C ASN A 423 -14.78 -4.83 -7.19
N LEU A 424 -14.54 -3.92 -6.23
CA LEU A 424 -15.06 -4.02 -4.86
C LEU A 424 -16.59 -3.95 -4.82
N VAL A 425 -17.22 -3.06 -5.59
CA VAL A 425 -18.68 -2.92 -5.63
C VAL A 425 -19.38 -4.19 -6.13
N ASN A 426 -18.73 -4.94 -7.01
CA ASN A 426 -19.28 -6.20 -7.50
C ASN A 426 -19.57 -7.18 -6.35
N GLU A 427 -18.68 -7.23 -5.36
CA GLU A 427 -18.79 -8.11 -4.20
C GLU A 427 -19.65 -7.51 -3.09
N LEU A 428 -19.36 -6.27 -2.69
CA LEU A 428 -20.15 -5.53 -1.70
C LEU A 428 -20.88 -4.38 -2.39
N PRO A 429 -22.20 -4.38 -2.56
CA PRO A 429 -22.93 -3.27 -3.14
C PRO A 429 -22.74 -1.96 -2.36
N LEU A 430 -22.62 -0.85 -3.08
CA LEU A 430 -22.60 0.47 -2.47
C LEU A 430 -23.97 0.75 -1.85
N VAL A 431 -24.01 1.03 -0.56
CA VAL A 431 -25.22 1.45 0.14
C VAL A 431 -24.97 2.83 0.73
N PHE A 432 -25.76 3.81 0.28
CA PHE A 432 -25.77 5.14 0.87
C PHE A 432 -27.21 5.64 0.92
N ARG A 433 -27.85 5.42 2.08
CA ARG A 433 -29.29 5.68 2.28
C ARG A 433 -29.71 7.14 2.05
N PRO A 434 -28.91 8.17 2.41
CA PRO A 434 -29.34 9.55 2.20
C PRO A 434 -29.63 9.86 0.73
N TRP A 435 -28.82 9.35 -0.21
CA TRP A 435 -28.97 9.57 -1.65
C TRP A 435 -28.82 8.24 -2.42
N PRO A 436 -29.90 7.47 -2.59
CA PRO A 436 -29.82 6.12 -3.15
C PRO A 436 -29.59 6.08 -4.66
N ALA A 437 -29.91 7.15 -5.40
CA ALA A 437 -29.86 7.15 -6.88
C ALA A 437 -28.46 6.80 -7.42
N LEU A 438 -27.40 7.40 -6.88
CA LEU A 438 -26.03 7.14 -7.30
C LEU A 438 -25.58 5.70 -6.94
N PRO A 439 -25.71 5.23 -5.68
CA PRO A 439 -25.48 3.83 -5.33
C PRO A 439 -26.24 2.85 -6.22
N THR A 440 -27.52 3.09 -6.49
CA THR A 440 -28.34 2.23 -7.35
C THR A 440 -27.80 2.19 -8.78
N ALA A 441 -27.43 3.33 -9.35
CA ALA A 441 -26.84 3.38 -10.70
C ALA A 441 -25.50 2.63 -10.75
N VAL A 442 -24.60 2.85 -9.78
CA VAL A 442 -23.30 2.17 -9.70
C VAL A 442 -23.48 0.66 -9.51
N ASN A 443 -24.36 0.23 -8.61
CA ASN A 443 -24.66 -1.18 -8.37
C ASN A 443 -25.31 -1.85 -9.59
N TRP A 444 -26.14 -1.12 -10.34
CA TRP A 444 -26.74 -1.61 -11.57
C TRP A 444 -25.67 -1.89 -12.64
N ILE A 445 -24.76 -0.94 -12.84
CA ILE A 445 -23.63 -1.09 -13.78
C ILE A 445 -22.78 -2.31 -13.42
N CYS A 446 -22.45 -2.50 -12.15
CA CYS A 446 -21.51 -3.54 -11.73
C CYS A 446 -22.14 -4.94 -11.58
N ARG A 447 -23.40 -5.07 -11.14
CA ARG A 447 -23.96 -6.36 -10.68
C ARG A 447 -25.10 -6.93 -11.51
N HIS A 448 -25.96 -6.10 -12.12
CA HIS A 448 -27.20 -6.57 -12.74
C HIS A 448 -26.98 -7.14 -14.16
N GLY A 449 -26.33 -8.30 -14.25
CA GLY A 449 -26.24 -9.10 -15.48
C GLY A 449 -25.17 -8.68 -16.50
N ASN A 450 -24.38 -7.65 -16.22
CA ASN A 450 -23.33 -7.16 -17.13
C ASN A 450 -22.03 -7.96 -16.99
N ALA A 451 -22.04 -9.24 -17.42
CA ALA A 451 -20.82 -10.05 -17.49
C ALA A 451 -19.68 -9.32 -18.23
N HIS A 452 -20.02 -8.61 -19.32
CA HIS A 452 -19.09 -7.80 -20.10
C HIS A 452 -18.37 -6.70 -19.31
N VAL A 453 -18.98 -6.13 -18.28
CA VAL A 453 -18.31 -5.10 -17.44
C VAL A 453 -17.22 -5.76 -16.61
N ARG A 454 -17.49 -6.94 -16.04
CA ARG A 454 -16.52 -7.68 -15.21
C ARG A 454 -15.36 -8.18 -16.05
N ASP A 455 -15.65 -8.72 -17.22
CA ASP A 455 -14.63 -9.16 -18.18
C ASP A 455 -13.82 -7.97 -18.69
N GLY A 456 -14.47 -6.85 -18.99
CA GLY A 456 -13.81 -5.60 -19.38
C GLY A 456 -12.88 -5.06 -18.29
N LEU A 457 -13.30 -5.10 -17.02
CA LEU A 457 -12.44 -4.72 -15.88
C LEU A 457 -11.26 -5.68 -15.73
N ALA A 458 -11.47 -6.98 -15.88
CA ALA A 458 -10.38 -7.96 -15.82
C ALA A 458 -9.37 -7.78 -16.96
N VAL A 459 -9.85 -7.55 -18.20
CA VAL A 459 -9.00 -7.20 -19.34
C VAL A 459 -8.23 -5.91 -19.06
N ALA A 460 -8.89 -4.86 -18.57
CA ALA A 460 -8.24 -3.61 -18.22
C ALA A 460 -7.13 -3.84 -17.18
N HIS A 461 -7.37 -4.64 -16.15
CA HIS A 461 -6.38 -4.92 -15.12
C HIS A 461 -5.15 -5.68 -15.64
N VAL A 462 -5.34 -6.67 -16.52
CA VAL A 462 -4.25 -7.39 -17.19
C VAL A 462 -3.45 -6.46 -18.11
N VAL A 463 -4.14 -5.65 -18.92
CA VAL A 463 -3.50 -4.68 -19.82
C VAL A 463 -2.72 -3.62 -19.04
N MET A 464 -3.26 -3.14 -17.91
CA MET A 464 -2.56 -2.19 -17.05
C MET A 464 -1.27 -2.76 -16.47
N LEU A 465 -1.24 -4.05 -16.11
CA LEU A 465 0.00 -4.70 -15.69
C LEU A 465 1.01 -4.70 -16.84
N ALA A 466 0.60 -5.10 -18.04
CA ALA A 466 1.47 -5.07 -19.21
C ALA A 466 2.01 -3.65 -19.47
N MET A 467 1.15 -2.63 -19.45
CA MET A 467 1.55 -1.23 -19.61
C MET A 467 2.55 -0.80 -18.52
N LEU A 468 2.32 -1.13 -17.26
CA LEU A 468 3.23 -0.80 -16.16
C LEU A 468 4.59 -1.50 -16.30
N LEU A 469 4.59 -2.74 -16.80
CA LEU A 469 5.80 -3.52 -17.09
C LEU A 469 6.54 -3.07 -18.36
N LEU A 470 5.87 -2.40 -19.30
CA LEU A 470 6.47 -1.87 -20.54
C LEU A 470 6.91 -0.41 -20.41
N THR A 471 6.22 0.39 -19.60
CA THR A 471 6.50 1.82 -19.42
C THR A 471 7.89 2.00 -18.81
N GLU A 472 8.73 2.87 -19.38
CA GLU A 472 10.04 3.22 -18.81
C GLU A 472 9.91 3.70 -17.37
N TRP A 473 10.63 3.11 -16.41
CA TRP A 473 10.57 3.54 -15.00
C TRP A 473 11.54 4.66 -14.64
N ARG A 474 12.40 5.06 -15.60
CA ARG A 474 13.21 6.28 -15.43
C ARG A 474 12.29 7.49 -15.47
N SER A 475 12.53 8.46 -14.60
CA SER A 475 11.96 9.80 -14.76
C SER A 475 12.18 10.22 -16.21
N ALA A 476 11.09 10.63 -16.88
CA ALA A 476 11.24 11.25 -18.19
C ALA A 476 12.16 12.45 -17.97
N ARG A 477 13.41 12.35 -18.43
CA ARG A 477 14.20 13.55 -18.65
C ARG A 477 13.35 14.40 -19.60
N PRO A 478 13.21 15.71 -19.33
CA PRO A 478 12.46 16.59 -20.20
C PRO A 478 12.94 16.49 -21.64
#